data_AF-R9L2Y1-F1
#
_entry.id   AF-R9L2Y1-F1
#
_cell.length_a   1.000
_cell.length_b   1.000
_cell.length_c   1.000
_cell.angle_alpha   90.00
_cell.angle_beta   90.00
_cell.angle_gamma   90.00
#
_symmetry.space_group_name_H-M   'P 1'
#
loop_
_entity.id
_entity.type
_entity.pdbx_description
1 polymer ?
#
loop_
_entity_poly.entity_id
_entity_poly.type
_entity_poly.pdbx_seq_one_letter_code
_entity_poly.pdbx_strand_id
1 'polypeptide(L)' 'MGRSHLYLVTDLVGFYEKCGWEYVGEVNELDGGPIRLYGTSALPHREQGK' A
#
# COMPACT_ATOMS: atom_id res chain seq x y z
N MET A 1 -3.39 -5.83 19.43
CA MET A 1 -4.14 -4.78 18.71
C MET A 1 -3.71 -4.84 17.24
N GLY A 2 -4.62 -5.11 16.31
CA GLY A 2 -4.32 -5.10 14.88
C GLY A 2 -4.33 -3.67 14.32
N ARG A 3 -3.59 -3.42 13.23
CA ARG A 3 -3.65 -2.16 12.49
C ARG A 3 -4.75 -2.25 11.44
N SER A 4 -5.51 -1.18 11.22
CA SER A 4 -6.57 -1.12 10.20
C SER A 4 -6.03 -0.85 8.80
N HIS A 5 -4.87 -0.17 8.70
CA HIS A 5 -4.23 0.19 7.44
C HIS A 5 -2.74 -0.14 7.46
N LEU A 6 -2.22 -0.49 6.30
CA LEU A 6 -0.80 -0.71 6.05
C LEU A 6 -0.34 0.22 4.95
N TYR A 7 0.91 0.64 5.07
CA TYR A 7 1.60 1.49 4.10
C TYR A 7 2.94 0.85 3.75
N LEU A 8 3.28 0.90 2.47
CA LEU A 8 4.49 0.32 1.91
C LEU A 8 5.13 1.34 0.98
N VAL A 9 6.45 1.46 1.07
CA VAL A 9 7.24 2.32 0.20
C VAL A 9 8.13 1.43 -0.67
N THR A 10 8.10 1.63 -1.99
CA THR A 10 8.86 0.81 -2.96
C THR A 10 9.01 1.52 -4.30
N ASP A 11 10.03 1.17 -5.07
CA ASP A 11 10.23 1.56 -6.46
C ASP A 11 9.55 0.60 -7.48
N LEU A 12 9.02 -0.53 -7.01
CA LEU A 12 8.38 -1.54 -7.86
C LEU A 12 7.00 -1.10 -8.34
N VAL A 13 6.86 -0.94 -9.66
CA VAL A 13 5.59 -0.63 -10.34
C VAL A 13 4.91 -1.91 -10.82
N GLY A 14 3.59 -2.04 -10.66
CA GLY A 14 2.85 -3.22 -11.15
C GLY A 14 2.83 -4.41 -10.22
N PHE A 15 3.75 -4.51 -9.25
CA PHE A 15 3.86 -5.70 -8.40
C PHE A 15 2.77 -5.75 -7.34
N TYR A 16 2.73 -4.75 -6.45
CA TYR A 16 1.80 -4.72 -5.33
C TYR A 16 0.36 -4.36 -5.72
N GLU A 17 0.18 -3.68 -6.86
CA GLU A 17 -1.13 -3.40 -7.44
C GLU A 17 -1.89 -4.70 -7.77
N LYS A 18 -1.18 -5.74 -8.23
CA LYS A 18 -1.76 -7.08 -8.46
C LYS A 18 -2.16 -7.78 -7.17
N CYS A 19 -1.64 -7.33 -6.03
CA CYS A 19 -1.95 -7.86 -4.71
C CYS A 19 -3.00 -7.01 -3.95
N GLY A 20 -3.65 -6.05 -4.62
CA GLY A 20 -4.69 -5.21 -4.00
C GLY A 20 -4.15 -4.03 -3.21
N TRP A 21 -2.91 -3.60 -3.46
CA TRP A 21 -2.40 -2.34 -2.95
C TRP A 21 -2.72 -1.19 -3.89
N GLU A 22 -3.04 -0.04 -3.33
CA GLU A 22 -3.42 1.15 -4.07
C GLU A 22 -2.28 2.16 -4.05
N TYR A 23 -1.96 2.75 -5.22
CA TYR A 23 -0.99 3.83 -5.32
C TYR A 23 -1.54 5.08 -4.63
N VAL A 24 -0.81 5.59 -3.64
CA VAL A 24 -1.19 6.79 -2.88
C VAL A 24 -0.49 8.04 -3.42
N GLY A 25 0.77 7.92 -3.82
CA GLY A 25 1.59 9.05 -4.27
C GLY A 25 3.09 8.78 -4.15
N GLU A 26 3.88 9.83 -4.33
CA GLU A 26 5.32 9.82 -4.06
C GLU A 26 5.60 10.47 -2.70
N VAL A 27 6.53 9.91 -1.95
CA VAL A 27 7.06 10.47 -0.71
C VAL A 27 8.57 10.62 -0.82
N ASN A 28 9.15 11.56 -0.08
CA ASN A 28 10.61 11.75 -0.09
C ASN A 28 11.24 10.83 0.96
N GLU A 29 12.20 10.00 0.55
CA GLU A 29 13.11 9.37 1.50
C GLU A 29 14.09 10.41 2.05
N LEU A 30 14.59 10.18 3.27
CA LEU A 30 15.53 11.10 3.92
C LEU A 30 16.77 11.41 3.05
N ASP A 31 17.24 10.43 2.26
CA ASP A 31 18.45 10.54 1.44
C ASP A 31 18.27 10.00 0.00
N GLY A 32 17.07 9.56 -0.38
CA GLY A 32 16.84 8.72 -1.57
C GLY A 32 16.05 9.36 -2.73
N GLY A 33 15.61 10.61 -2.58
CA GLY A 33 14.70 11.23 -3.55
C GLY A 33 13.26 10.71 -3.43
N PRO A 34 12.39 10.96 -4.42
CA PRO A 34 11.00 10.52 -4.40
C PRO A 34 10.89 9.00 -4.60
N ILE A 35 10.07 8.35 -3.78
CA ILE A 35 9.74 6.93 -3.84
C ILE A 35 8.22 6.72 -3.73
N ARG A 36 7.69 5.65 -4.32
CA ARG A 36 6.24 5.43 -4.35
C ARG A 36 5.74 4.89 -3.03
N LEU A 37 4.64 5.46 -2.57
CA LEU A 37 3.87 5.01 -1.43
C LEU A 37 2.61 4.27 -1.92
N TYR A 38 2.42 3.09 -1.35
CA TYR A 38 1.25 2.25 -1.52
C TYR A 38 0.51 2.07 -0.20
N GLY A 39 -0.82 1.94 -0.27
CA GLY A 39 -1.69 1.72 0.88
C GLY A 39 -2.58 0.49 0.69
N THR A 40 -2.94 -0.16 1.78
CA THR A 40 -3.99 -1.19 1.78
C THR A 40 -4.69 -1.29 3.14
N SER A 41 -5.91 -1.83 3.15
CA SER A 41 -6.62 -2.16 4.39
C SER A 41 -6.09 -3.47 4.96
N ALA A 42 -5.73 -3.48 6.24
CA ALA A 42 -5.36 -4.70 6.97
C ALA A 42 -6.58 -5.44 7.55
N LEU A 43 -7.78 -4.91 7.34
CA LEU A 43 -9.00 -5.63 7.68
C LEU A 43 -9.23 -6.72 6.63
N PRO A 44 -9.51 -7.98 7.04
CA PRO A 44 -9.84 -9.03 6.09
C PRO A 44 -11.03 -8.58 5.25
N HIS A 45 -10.91 -8.74 3.93
CA HIS A 45 -12.01 -8.55 3.00
C HIS A 45 -13.10 -9.55 3.39
N ARG A 46 -14.06 -9.10 4.21
CA ARG A 46 -15.28 -9.87 4.44
C ARG A 46 -16.06 -9.77 3.14
N GLU A 47 -16.00 -10.83 2.34
CA GLU A 47 -16.99 -11.02 1.29
C GLU A 47 -18.36 -10.87 1.96
N GLN A 48 -19.07 -9.78 1.65
CA GLN A 48 -20.47 -9.67 2.00
C GLN A 48 -21.21 -10.68 1.12
N GLY A 49 -21.28 -11.92 1.61
CA GLY A 49 -22.15 -12.94 1.07
C GLY A 49 -23.58 -12.43 1.10
N LYS A 50 -24.15 -12.28 -0.09
CA LYS A 50 -25.57 -12.03 -0.32
C LYS A 50 -26.37 -13.31 -0.10
#